data_AF-A0A6V7XTW7-F1
#
_entry.id   AF-A0A6V7XTW7-F1
#
_cell.length_a   1.000
_cell.length_b   1.000
_cell.length_c   1.000
_cell.angle_alpha   90.00
_cell.angle_beta   90.00
_cell.angle_gamma   90.00
#
_symmetry.space_group_name_H-M   'P 1'
#
loop_
_entity.id
_entity.type
_entity.pdbx_description
1 polymer ?
#
loop_
_entity_poly.entity_id
_entity_poly.type
_entity_poly.pdbx_seq_one_letter_code
_entity_poly.pdbx_strand_id
1 'polypeptide(L)'
;MISWARECSLIPHTTDTDIGMFSDEHSDSLLREIITSEIFEIYWILGRLRNSFELSVFVDGIKIDLFYLYKTTEKAYISGMRLSLKQRMQWNYPKLSGEICAVEMHGRLFHVLCDYYKIIEVNKYFKLVLIYFKK
;
A
#
# COMPACT_ATOMS: atom_id res chain seq x y z
N MET A 1 -4.68 -2.01 7.14
CA MET A 1 -3.97 -2.41 8.38
C MET A 1 -4.65 -2.00 9.67
N ILE A 2 -5.13 -0.75 9.82
CA ILE A 2 -5.95 -0.34 10.99
C ILE A 2 -7.18 -1.24 11.14
N SER A 3 -7.78 -1.63 10.01
CA SER A 3 -8.91 -2.55 9.96
C SER A 3 -8.58 -3.91 10.59
N TRP A 4 -7.48 -4.55 10.19
CA TRP A 4 -7.01 -5.79 10.81
C TRP A 4 -6.58 -5.59 12.27
N ALA A 5 -5.75 -4.58 12.56
CA ALA A 5 -5.23 -4.35 13.90
C ALA A 5 -6.32 -3.99 14.93
N ARG A 6 -7.49 -3.50 14.49
CA ARG A 6 -8.62 -3.15 15.36
C ARG A 6 -9.75 -4.18 15.34
N GLU A 7 -10.05 -4.75 14.18
CA GLU A 7 -11.28 -5.52 13.95
C GLU A 7 -11.00 -6.91 13.36
N CYS A 8 -9.74 -7.29 13.13
CA CYS A 8 -9.35 -8.52 12.44
C CYS A 8 -10.08 -8.74 11.09
N SER A 9 -10.52 -7.65 10.47
CA SER A 9 -11.46 -7.62 9.34
C SER A 9 -11.19 -6.38 8.46
N LEU A 10 -11.80 -6.32 7.29
CA LEU A 10 -12.00 -5.05 6.58
C LEU A 10 -13.07 -4.21 7.32
N ILE A 11 -12.88 -2.89 7.35
CA ILE A 11 -13.87 -1.98 7.96
C ILE A 11 -15.10 -1.94 7.04
N PRO A 12 -16.30 -2.32 7.48
CA PRO A 12 -17.47 -2.50 6.61
C PRO A 12 -17.92 -1.26 5.82
N HIS A 13 -17.46 -0.08 6.21
CA HIS A 13 -17.82 1.21 5.61
C HIS A 13 -16.66 1.87 4.84
N THR A 14 -15.60 1.14 4.51
CA THR A 14 -14.54 1.63 3.62
C THR A 14 -14.93 1.43 2.17
N THR A 15 -14.74 2.45 1.33
CA THR A 15 -15.02 2.38 -0.12
C THR A 15 -13.78 1.97 -0.94
N ASP A 16 -12.61 1.95 -0.29
CA ASP A 16 -11.31 1.67 -0.87
C ASP A 16 -10.42 0.84 0.07
N THR A 17 -9.39 0.23 -0.52
CA THR A 17 -8.34 -0.54 0.18
C THR A 17 -6.95 -0.02 -0.21
N ASP A 18 -6.20 0.47 0.77
CA ASP A 18 -4.81 0.88 0.56
C ASP A 18 -3.84 -0.29 0.77
N ILE A 19 -3.00 -0.55 -0.23
CA ILE A 19 -1.93 -1.54 -0.22
C ILE A 19 -0.58 -0.84 -0.33
N GLY A 20 0.42 -1.36 0.37
CA GLY A 20 1.80 -0.96 0.25
C GLY A 20 2.65 -2.02 -0.42
N MET A 21 3.73 -1.58 -1.04
CA MET A 21 4.86 -2.44 -1.39
C MET A 21 6.15 -1.62 -1.23
N PHE A 22 7.25 -2.25 -0.84
CA PHE A 22 8.51 -1.51 -0.88
C PHE A 22 8.91 -1.20 -2.32
N SER A 23 9.45 0.01 -2.55
CA SER A 23 9.80 0.45 -3.90
C SER A 23 10.90 -0.39 -4.55
N ASP A 24 11.77 -1.02 -3.76
CA ASP A 24 12.82 -1.94 -4.22
C ASP A 24 12.28 -3.31 -4.65
N GLU A 25 11.00 -3.61 -4.37
CA GLU A 25 10.31 -4.82 -4.83
C GLU A 25 9.47 -4.59 -6.09
N HIS A 26 9.64 -3.43 -6.71
CA HIS A 26 9.03 -3.14 -8.00
C HIS A 26 9.37 -4.24 -9.02
N SER A 27 8.33 -4.73 -9.70
CA SER A 27 8.44 -5.71 -10.77
C SER A 27 7.67 -5.20 -11.98
N ASP A 28 8.38 -4.94 -13.08
CA ASP A 28 7.76 -4.59 -14.35
C ASP A 28 6.82 -5.70 -14.85
N SER A 29 7.10 -6.97 -14.51
CA SER A 29 6.21 -8.09 -14.88
C SER A 29 4.88 -7.99 -14.14
N LEU A 30 4.93 -7.78 -12.82
CA LEU A 30 3.73 -7.63 -12.00
C LEU A 30 2.89 -6.44 -12.48
N LEU A 31 3.55 -5.30 -12.74
CA LEU A 31 2.85 -4.11 -13.23
C LEU A 31 2.19 -4.37 -14.60
N ARG A 32 2.88 -5.06 -15.51
CA ARG A 32 2.31 -5.47 -16.79
C ARG A 32 1.13 -6.41 -16.61
N GLU A 33 1.25 -7.43 -15.77
CA GLU A 33 0.18 -8.39 -15.48
C GLU A 33 -1.07 -7.70 -14.94
N ILE A 34 -0.91 -6.73 -14.02
CA ILE A 34 -2.04 -5.94 -13.51
C ILE A 34 -2.67 -5.10 -14.64
N ILE A 35 -1.86 -4.41 -15.44
CA ILE A 35 -2.36 -3.51 -16.50
C ILE A 35 -3.06 -4.27 -17.63
N THR A 36 -2.61 -5.48 -17.96
CA THR A 36 -3.19 -6.29 -19.03
C THR A 36 -4.25 -7.27 -18.55
N SER A 37 -4.52 -7.30 -17.24
CA SER A 37 -5.52 -8.20 -16.67
C SER A 37 -6.93 -7.75 -17.04
N GLU A 38 -7.82 -8.71 -17.28
CA GLU A 38 -9.27 -8.45 -17.37
C GLU A 38 -9.93 -8.30 -16.00
N ILE A 39 -9.23 -8.65 -14.91
CA ILE A 39 -9.73 -8.59 -13.53
C ILE A 39 -9.61 -7.16 -12.97
N PHE A 40 -8.53 -6.46 -13.33
CA PHE A 40 -8.22 -5.14 -12.78
C PHE A 40 -8.60 -4.05 -13.78
N GLU A 41 -9.53 -3.19 -13.41
CA GLU A 41 -9.81 -1.97 -14.16
C GLU A 41 -8.88 -0.86 -13.68
N ILE A 42 -7.98 -0.39 -14.54
CA ILE A 42 -7.04 0.69 -14.19
C ILE A 42 -7.81 2.00 -13.96
N TYR A 43 -7.73 2.54 -12.74
CA TYR A 43 -8.24 3.87 -12.43
C TYR A 43 -7.22 4.95 -12.77
N TRP A 44 -5.99 4.82 -12.24
CA TRP A 44 -4.88 5.70 -12.62
C TRP A 44 -3.50 5.12 -12.31
N ILE A 45 -2.48 5.76 -12.88
CA ILE A 45 -1.07 5.60 -12.54
C ILE A 45 -0.49 6.98 -12.29
N LEU A 46 0.05 7.21 -11.10
CA LEU A 46 0.50 8.51 -10.64
C LEU A 46 1.95 8.50 -10.19
N GLY A 47 2.61 9.64 -10.35
CA GLY A 47 3.95 9.90 -9.83
C GLY A 47 5.08 9.18 -10.57
N ARG A 48 6.19 8.93 -9.87
CA ARG A 48 7.39 8.29 -10.44
C ARG A 48 7.84 7.14 -9.55
N LEU A 49 8.28 6.04 -10.19
CA LEU A 49 8.80 4.84 -9.51
C LEU A 49 9.82 5.15 -8.42
N ARG A 50 10.68 6.15 -8.65
CA ARG A 50 11.78 6.51 -7.73
C ARG A 50 11.35 7.17 -6.41
N ASN A 51 10.16 7.78 -6.32
CA ASN A 51 9.83 8.59 -5.14
C ASN A 51 8.35 8.91 -4.87
N SER A 52 7.40 8.53 -5.73
CA SER A 52 5.99 8.86 -5.50
C SER A 52 5.00 8.01 -6.28
N PHE A 53 5.35 6.76 -6.56
CA PHE A 53 4.52 5.91 -7.39
C PHE A 53 3.26 5.44 -6.66
N GLU A 54 2.15 5.53 -7.38
CA GLU A 54 0.83 5.07 -6.98
C GLU A 54 0.14 4.44 -8.20
N LEU A 55 -0.41 3.24 -8.02
CA LEU A 55 -1.26 2.56 -8.98
C LEU A 55 -2.61 2.31 -8.33
N SER A 56 -3.68 2.73 -8.98
CA SER A 56 -5.03 2.52 -8.46
C SER A 56 -5.86 1.75 -9.47
N VAL A 57 -6.58 0.75 -8.97
CA VAL A 57 -7.39 -0.17 -9.76
C VAL A 57 -8.75 -0.39 -9.12
N PHE A 58 -9.72 -0.79 -9.90
CA PHE A 58 -10.97 -1.38 -9.41
C PHE A 58 -10.98 -2.89 -9.63
N VAL A 59 -11.52 -3.60 -8.66
CA VAL A 59 -11.88 -5.03 -8.75
C VAL A 59 -13.26 -5.18 -8.16
N ASP A 60 -14.21 -5.71 -8.92
CA ASP A 60 -15.61 -5.90 -8.48
C ASP A 60 -16.23 -4.64 -7.83
N GLY A 61 -15.91 -3.46 -8.37
CA GLY A 61 -16.40 -2.16 -7.87
C GLY A 61 -15.69 -1.63 -6.62
N ILE A 62 -14.71 -2.35 -6.07
CA ILE A 62 -13.88 -1.92 -4.94
C ILE A 62 -12.59 -1.30 -5.47
N LYS A 63 -12.28 -0.07 -5.02
CA LYS A 63 -11.03 0.60 -5.36
C LYS A 63 -9.88 0.06 -4.51
N ILE A 64 -8.75 -0.24 -5.14
CA ILE A 64 -7.50 -0.63 -4.49
C ILE A 64 -6.42 0.38 -4.89
N ASP A 65 -5.76 0.97 -3.90
CA ASP A 65 -4.67 1.93 -4.08
C ASP A 65 -3.35 1.30 -3.65
N LEU A 66 -2.48 0.97 -4.61
CA LEU A 66 -1.13 0.47 -4.37
C LEU A 66 -0.14 1.63 -4.28
N PHE A 67 0.41 1.86 -3.09
CA PHE A 67 1.43 2.87 -2.82
C PHE A 67 2.81 2.26 -2.64
N TYR A 68 3.84 2.97 -3.13
CA TYR A 68 5.21 2.57 -2.88
C TYR A 68 5.74 3.17 -1.58
N LEU A 69 6.35 2.30 -0.78
CA LEU A 69 7.04 2.61 0.46
C LEU A 69 8.55 2.73 0.17
N TYR A 70 9.08 3.92 0.38
CA TYR A 70 10.48 4.26 0.14
C TYR A 70 11.26 4.23 1.44
N LYS A 71 12.37 3.48 1.46
CA LYS A 71 13.30 3.40 2.59
C LYS A 71 14.46 4.36 2.38
N THR A 72 14.87 5.06 3.44
CA THR A 72 16.14 5.77 3.53
C THR A 72 16.96 5.23 4.72
N THR A 73 18.15 5.77 4.93
CA THR A 73 19.02 5.38 6.06
C THR A 73 18.38 5.63 7.43
N GLU A 74 17.53 6.66 7.53
CA GLU A 74 16.98 7.19 8.79
C GLU A 74 15.46 7.04 8.91
N LYS A 75 14.74 6.93 7.79
CA LYS A 75 13.27 6.95 7.77
C LYS A 75 12.68 6.13 6.64
N ALA A 76 11.38 5.94 6.67
CA ALA A 76 10.61 5.48 5.53
C ALA A 76 9.57 6.53 5.14
N TYR A 77 9.07 6.51 3.92
CA TYR A 77 7.97 7.38 3.53
C TYR A 77 7.12 6.79 2.42
N ILE A 78 5.86 7.18 2.40
CA ILE A 78 4.95 7.01 1.26
C ILE A 78 4.70 8.37 0.66
N SER A 79 4.51 8.41 -0.65
CA SER A 79 4.10 9.62 -1.32
C SER A 79 2.92 9.34 -2.25
N GLY A 80 1.98 10.27 -2.27
CA GLY A 80 0.80 10.27 -3.14
C GLY A 80 0.61 11.64 -3.77
N MET A 81 -0.47 11.82 -4.51
CA MET A 81 -0.73 13.08 -5.22
C MET A 81 -2.10 13.65 -4.89
N ARG A 82 -2.12 14.92 -4.46
CA ARG A 82 -3.36 15.68 -4.39
C ARG A 82 -3.66 16.25 -5.78
N LEU A 83 -4.45 15.52 -6.57
CA LEU A 83 -4.71 15.87 -7.98
C LEU A 83 -5.25 17.29 -8.18
N SER A 84 -6.18 17.74 -7.34
CA SER A 84 -6.78 19.07 -7.47
C SER A 84 -5.77 20.21 -7.36
N LEU A 85 -4.68 20.00 -6.62
CA LEU A 85 -3.60 20.97 -6.45
C LEU A 85 -2.34 20.62 -7.25
N LYS A 86 -2.34 19.50 -7.99
CA LYS A 86 -1.17 18.91 -8.64
C LYS A 86 0.06 18.85 -7.72
N GLN A 87 -0.19 18.60 -6.44
CA GLN A 87 0.84 18.66 -5.40
C GLN A 87 1.15 17.26 -4.89
N ARG A 88 2.44 16.95 -4.80
CA ARG A 88 2.92 15.73 -4.16
C ARG A 88 2.76 15.84 -2.64
N MET A 89 2.13 14.85 -2.04
CA MET A 89 2.05 14.67 -0.59
C MET A 89 3.03 13.58 -0.15
N GLN A 90 3.57 13.71 1.05
CA GLN A 90 4.51 12.74 1.62
C GLN A 90 4.22 12.53 3.10
N TRP A 91 4.10 11.26 3.49
CA TRP A 91 3.97 10.83 4.87
C TRP A 91 5.26 10.15 5.30
N ASN A 92 5.95 10.73 6.28
CA ASN A 92 7.20 10.21 6.79
C ASN A 92 6.91 9.30 7.99
N TYR A 93 7.63 8.19 8.07
CA TYR A 93 7.58 7.21 9.14
C TYR A 93 8.98 7.00 9.71
N PRO A 94 9.11 6.55 10.97
CA PRO A 94 10.37 6.07 11.51
C PRO A 94 10.99 5.00 10.62
N LYS A 95 12.28 4.73 10.83
CA LYS A 95 12.94 3.61 10.17
C LYS A 95 12.18 2.30 10.45
N LEU A 96 11.81 1.65 9.36
CA LEU A 96 11.12 0.36 9.36
C LEU A 96 12.16 -0.76 9.24
N SER A 97 11.90 -1.87 9.94
CA SER A 97 12.76 -3.05 9.95
C SER A 97 12.91 -3.69 8.57
N GLY A 98 11.84 -3.65 7.77
CA GLY A 98 11.71 -4.43 6.54
C GLY A 98 11.34 -5.90 6.78
N GLU A 99 11.18 -6.31 8.05
CA GLU A 99 10.77 -7.66 8.39
C GLU A 99 9.28 -7.85 8.09
N ILE A 100 8.97 -8.94 7.38
CA ILE A 100 7.62 -9.30 6.98
C ILE A 100 7.08 -10.39 7.90
N CYS A 101 5.94 -10.09 8.53
CA CYS A 101 5.15 -11.00 9.34
C CYS A 101 3.91 -11.45 8.56
N ALA A 102 3.31 -12.56 8.96
CA ALA A 102 2.04 -13.03 8.44
C ALA A 102 0.92 -12.80 9.46
N VAL A 103 -0.25 -12.43 8.99
CA VAL A 103 -1.45 -12.24 9.80
C VAL A 103 -2.63 -12.89 9.11
N GLU A 104 -3.58 -13.40 9.88
CA GLU A 104 -4.83 -13.92 9.33
C GLU A 104 -5.91 -12.83 9.29
N MET A 105 -6.63 -12.74 8.17
CA MET A 105 -7.83 -11.92 8.01
C MET A 105 -8.84 -12.71 7.17
N HIS A 106 -10.02 -12.97 7.73
CA HIS A 106 -11.09 -13.79 7.13
C HIS A 106 -10.61 -15.17 6.61
N GLY A 107 -9.79 -15.90 7.39
CA GLY A 107 -9.29 -17.22 7.00
C GLY A 107 -8.25 -17.21 5.89
N ARG A 108 -7.71 -16.03 5.53
CA ARG A 108 -6.61 -15.87 4.57
C ARG A 108 -5.41 -15.23 5.24
N LEU A 109 -4.22 -15.69 4.87
CA LEU A 109 -2.98 -15.08 5.31
C LEU A 109 -2.65 -13.85 4.47
N PHE A 110 -2.30 -12.77 5.15
CA PHE A 110 -1.78 -11.54 4.59
C PHE A 110 -0.39 -11.28 5.14
N HIS A 111 0.48 -10.74 4.30
CA HIS A 111 1.76 -10.24 4.74
C HIS A 111 1.62 -8.80 5.25
N VAL A 112 2.42 -8.46 6.25
CA VAL A 112 2.47 -7.16 6.90
C VAL A 112 3.89 -6.87 7.38
N LEU A 113 4.22 -5.62 7.69
CA LEU A 113 5.45 -5.36 8.45
C LEU A 113 5.29 -5.82 9.87
N CYS A 114 6.31 -6.47 10.42
CA CYS A 114 6.33 -6.82 11.84
C CYS A 114 6.28 -5.56 12.74
N ASP A 115 6.91 -4.46 12.31
CA ASP A 115 6.88 -3.18 13.01
C ASP A 115 5.80 -2.21 12.52
N TYR A 116 4.66 -2.75 12.08
CA TYR A 116 3.53 -1.99 11.58
C TYR A 116 2.98 -0.92 12.54
N TYR A 117 3.10 -1.12 13.85
CA TYR A 117 2.64 -0.18 14.87
C TYR A 117 3.28 1.20 14.71
N LYS A 118 4.54 1.27 14.23
CA LYS A 118 5.24 2.54 13.93
C LYS A 118 4.54 3.36 12.85
N ILE A 119 3.86 2.70 11.90
CA ILE A 119 3.07 3.38 10.85
C ILE A 119 1.76 3.90 11.45
N ILE A 120 1.08 3.08 12.25
CA ILE A 120 -0.21 3.42 12.87
C ILE A 120 -0.08 4.57 13.88
N GLU A 121 0.97 4.57 14.69
CA GLU A 121 1.23 5.62 15.69
C GLU A 121 1.41 7.00 15.05
N VAL A 122 2.06 7.06 13.89
CA VAL A 122 2.33 8.30 13.15
C VAL A 122 1.14 8.72 12.30
N ASN A 123 0.40 7.75 11.74
CA ASN A 123 -0.73 8.04 10.88
C ASN A 123 -1.91 7.09 11.12
N LYS A 124 -2.91 7.60 11.84
CA LYS A 124 -4.17 6.90 12.14
C LYS A 124 -5.12 6.79 10.94
N TYR A 125 -4.74 7.30 9.77
CA TYR A 125 -5.60 7.36 8.58
C TYR A 125 -5.05 6.59 7.39
N PHE A 126 -3.74 6.31 7.33
CA PHE A 126 -3.14 5.55 6.23
C PHE A 126 -3.27 4.05 6.48
N LYS A 127 -4.06 3.34 5.66
CA LYS A 127 -4.44 1.94 5.91
C LYS A 127 -3.50 0.92 5.25
N LEU A 128 -2.21 1.20 5.10
CA LEU A 128 -1.25 0.38 4.34
C LEU A 128 -1.28 -1.13 4.64
N VAL A 129 -1.85 -1.96 3.76
CA VAL A 129 -1.66 -3.43 3.79
C VAL A 129 -0.45 -3.77 2.94
N LEU A 130 0.65 -4.27 3.51
CA LEU A 130 1.83 -4.65 2.72
C LEU A 130 1.68 -6.04 2.13
N ILE A 131 1.03 -6.15 0.96
CA ILE A 131 0.92 -7.45 0.27
C ILE A 131 2.26 -7.76 -0.39
N TYR A 132 3.05 -8.56 0.32
CA TYR A 132 4.28 -9.15 -0.19
C TYR A 132 3.95 -10.36 -1.07
N PHE A 133 4.25 -10.29 -2.37
CA PHE A 133 4.21 -11.46 -3.24
C PHE A 133 5.62 -12.07 -3.25
N LYS A 134 5.82 -13.12 -2.46
CA LYS A 134 7.05 -13.92 -2.58
C LYS A 134 6.95 -14.72 -3.87
N LYS A 135 7.93 -14.58 -4.76
CA LYS A 135 8.12 -15.51 -5.88
C LYS A 135 8.32 -16.94 -5.38
#